data_AF-A0A2E7ME50-F1
#
_entry.id   AF-A0A2E7ME50-F1
#
_cell.length_a   1.000
_cell.length_b   1.000
_cell.length_c   1.000
_cell.angle_alpha   90.00
_cell.angle_beta   90.00
_cell.angle_gamma   90.00
#
_symmetry.space_group_name_H-M   'P 1'
#
loop_
_entity.id
_entity.type
_entity.pdbx_description
1 polymer ?
#
loop_
_entity_poly.entity_id
_entity_poly.type
_entity_poly.pdbx_seq_one_letter_code
_entity_poly.pdbx_strand_id
1 'polypeptide(L)' 'MSHLARCRLVSVLAACLLLCTCKAAPPSLEGDEPGECGDRADNDVDGLFDCDDSDCLGSPDCASDDY' A
#
# COMPACT_ATOMS: atom_id res chain seq x y z
N MET A 1 41.64 9.21 -16.25
CA MET A 1 40.85 7.95 -16.24
C MET A 1 40.22 7.67 -14.87
N SER A 2 40.89 8.00 -13.75
CA SER A 2 40.41 7.82 -12.36
C SER A 2 39.26 8.75 -11.92
N HIS A 3 39.19 9.98 -12.44
CA HIS A 3 38.13 10.94 -12.09
C HIS A 3 36.76 10.58 -12.71
N LEU A 4 36.75 10.00 -13.93
CA LEU A 4 35.50 9.53 -14.56
C LEU A 4 34.87 8.35 -13.82
N ALA A 5 35.68 7.44 -13.28
CA ALA A 5 35.20 6.29 -12.51
C ALA A 5 34.57 6.72 -11.17
N ARG A 6 35.19 7.70 -10.49
CA ARG A 6 34.65 8.30 -9.25
C ARG A 6 33.36 9.07 -9.51
N CYS A 7 33.29 9.82 -10.60
CA CYS A 7 32.09 10.57 -10.99
C CYS A 7 30.91 9.63 -11.28
N ARG A 8 31.15 8.55 -12.04
CA ARG A 8 30.14 7.51 -12.31
C ARG A 8 29.65 6.82 -11.04
N LEU A 9 30.54 6.51 -10.10
CA LEU A 9 30.17 5.88 -8.83
C LEU A 9 29.28 6.79 -7.98
N VAL A 10 29.60 8.08 -7.90
CA VAL A 10 28.79 9.08 -7.18
C VAL A 10 27.42 9.26 -7.84
N SER A 11 27.38 9.30 -9.17
CA SER A 11 26.11 9.39 -9.91
C SER A 11 25.20 8.16 -9.71
N VAL A 12 25.78 6.96 -9.70
CA VAL A 12 25.03 5.71 -9.47
C VAL A 12 24.51 5.65 -8.03
N LEU A 13 25.34 5.99 -7.04
CA LEU A 13 24.93 6.01 -5.64
C LEU A 13 23.83 7.05 -5.38
N ALA A 14 23.94 8.25 -5.95
CA ALA A 14 22.92 9.28 -5.83
C ALA A 14 21.60 8.86 -6.50
N ALA A 15 21.66 8.21 -7.66
CA ALA A 15 20.48 7.67 -8.33
C ALA A 15 19.83 6.53 -7.53
N CYS A 16 20.61 5.61 -6.95
CA CYS A 16 20.09 4.59 -6.04
C CYS A 16 19.42 5.22 -4.81
N LEU A 17 20.05 6.22 -4.18
CA LEU A 17 19.46 6.93 -3.04
C LEU A 17 18.13 7.62 -3.39
N LEU A 18 18.01 8.19 -4.59
CA LEU A 18 16.78 8.82 -5.08
C LEU A 18 15.69 7.80 -5.46
N LEU A 19 16.08 6.64 -5.99
CA LEU A 19 15.16 5.54 -6.32
C LEU A 19 14.67 4.77 -5.08
N CYS A 20 15.45 4.82 -3.99
CA CYS A 20 15.13 4.16 -2.73
C CYS A 20 14.22 4.98 -1.80
N THR A 21 13.87 6.23 -2.13
CA THR A 21 12.83 6.96 -1.38
C THR A 21 11.44 6.55 -1.88
N CYS A 22 11.11 5.26 -1.75
CA CYS A 22 9.72 4.86 -1.76
C CYS A 22 9.08 5.53 -0.52
N LYS A 23 8.42 6.67 -0.74
CA LYS A 23 7.45 7.21 0.20
C LYS A 23 6.35 6.16 0.26
N ALA A 24 6.52 5.15 1.11
CA ALA A 24 5.44 4.25 1.45
C ALA A 24 4.33 5.17 1.96
N ALA A 25 3.27 5.30 1.17
CA ALA A 25 2.03 5.78 1.73
C ALA A 25 1.73 4.91 2.96
N PRO A 26 1.03 5.44 3.98
CA PRO A 26 0.42 4.54 4.95
C PRO A 26 -0.26 3.39 4.18
N PRO A 27 -0.15 2.13 4.65
CA PRO A 27 -0.89 1.06 4.02
C PRO A 27 -2.36 1.50 3.91
N SER A 28 -2.92 1.37 2.71
CA SER A 28 -4.39 1.38 2.54
C SER A 28 -4.93 0.30 3.48
N LEU A 29 -6.07 0.53 4.12
CA LEU A 29 -6.73 -0.46 4.96
C LEU A 29 -8.13 -0.68 4.43
N GLU A 30 -8.61 -1.91 4.41
CA GLU A 30 -10.02 -2.19 4.11
C GLU A 30 -10.93 -1.43 5.12
N GLY A 31 -11.81 -0.56 4.63
CA GLY A 31 -12.75 0.21 5.45
C GLY A 31 -12.25 1.59 5.93
N ASP A 32 -11.12 2.08 5.42
CA ASP A 32 -10.72 3.48 5.61
C ASP A 32 -11.52 4.47 4.73
N GLU A 33 -12.14 3.98 3.65
CA GLU A 33 -13.07 4.71 2.79
C GLU A 33 -14.51 4.15 2.87
N PRO A 34 -15.55 4.99 2.65
CA PRO A 34 -16.93 4.53 2.66
C PRO A 34 -17.23 3.57 1.50
N GLY A 35 -17.72 2.37 1.83
CA GLY A 35 -18.20 1.38 0.87
C GLY A 35 -17.21 0.26 0.55
N GLU A 36 -15.97 0.34 1.02
CA GLU A 36 -14.94 -0.69 0.81
C GLU A 36 -15.38 -2.04 1.42
N CYS A 37 -16.01 -2.03 2.59
CA CYS A 37 -16.45 -3.25 3.29
C CYS A 37 -17.66 -3.97 2.66
N GLY A 38 -18.03 -3.66 1.42
CA GLY A 38 -19.15 -4.30 0.72
C GLY A 38 -19.09 -4.20 -0.81
N ASP A 39 -17.95 -3.79 -1.37
CA ASP A 39 -17.77 -3.59 -2.80
C ASP A 39 -17.25 -4.84 -3.53
N ARG A 40 -16.92 -5.91 -2.79
CA ARG A 40 -16.36 -7.18 -3.29
C ARG A 40 -14.94 -7.06 -3.83
N ALA A 41 -14.19 -6.06 -3.39
CA ALA A 41 -12.77 -5.93 -3.63
C ALA A 41 -11.97 -6.23 -2.35
N ASP A 42 -10.65 -6.31 -2.52
CA ASP A 42 -9.65 -6.48 -1.47
C ASP A 42 -8.73 -5.26 -1.67
N ASN A 43 -9.12 -4.15 -1.04
CA ASN A 43 -8.65 -2.82 -1.34
C ASN A 43 -7.30 -2.51 -0.71
N ASP A 44 -6.84 -3.37 0.21
CA ASP A 44 -5.48 -3.36 0.76
C ASP A 44 -4.59 -4.55 0.30
N VAL A 45 -5.16 -5.51 -0.42
CA VAL A 45 -4.48 -6.63 -1.09
C VAL A 45 -3.84 -7.60 -0.10
N ASP A 46 -4.48 -7.82 1.05
CA ASP A 46 -4.03 -8.78 2.07
C ASP A 46 -4.61 -10.20 1.88
N GLY A 47 -5.62 -10.32 1.01
CA GLY A 47 -6.31 -11.56 0.65
C GLY A 47 -7.61 -11.81 1.42
N LEU A 48 -8.03 -10.90 2.29
CA LEU A 48 -9.34 -10.85 2.91
C LEU A 48 -10.22 -9.84 2.15
N PHE A 49 -11.52 -10.10 2.09
CA PHE A 49 -12.46 -9.30 1.31
C PHE A 49 -13.59 -8.86 2.22
N ASP A 50 -14.01 -7.60 2.14
CA ASP A 50 -15.20 -7.09 2.79
C ASP A 50 -15.25 -7.49 4.30
N CYS A 51 -16.31 -8.17 4.73
CA CYS A 51 -16.51 -8.60 6.11
C CYS A 51 -15.69 -9.82 6.55
N ASP A 52 -14.97 -10.46 5.64
CA ASP A 52 -13.92 -11.44 6.00
C ASP A 52 -12.63 -10.72 6.45
N ASP A 53 -12.52 -9.41 6.16
CA ASP A 53 -11.43 -8.55 6.61
C ASP A 53 -11.62 -8.06 8.06
N SER A 54 -10.55 -8.08 8.84
CA SER A 54 -10.54 -7.60 10.22
C SER A 54 -10.55 -6.07 10.34
N ASP A 55 -10.12 -5.35 9.31
CA ASP A 55 -10.15 -3.88 9.28
C ASP A 55 -11.59 -3.36 9.08
N CYS A 56 -12.48 -4.20 8.54
CA CYS A 56 -13.92 -3.94 8.46
C CYS A 56 -14.71 -4.16 9.76
N LEU A 57 -14.05 -4.49 10.88
CA LEU A 57 -14.70 -4.66 12.18
C LEU A 57 -15.42 -3.38 12.63
N GLY A 58 -16.76 -3.44 12.67
CA GLY A 58 -17.60 -2.32 13.08
C GLY A 58 -18.14 -1.49 11.92
N SER A 59 -17.82 -1.86 10.67
CA SER A 59 -18.51 -1.34 9.50
C SER A 59 -20.02 -1.65 9.59
N PRO A 60 -20.91 -0.69 9.27
CA PRO A 60 -22.35 -0.96 9.16
C PRO A 60 -22.67 -1.99 8.08
N ASP A 61 -21.82 -2.16 7.06
CA ASP A 61 -22.00 -3.14 5.99
C ASP A 61 -21.89 -4.58 6.52
N CYS A 62 -21.09 -4.78 7.58
CA CYS A 62 -20.89 -6.06 8.26
C CYS A 62 -21.82 -6.29 9.46
N ALA A 63 -22.81 -5.40 9.67
CA ALA A 63 -23.80 -5.52 10.72
C ALA A 63 -25.09 -6.22 10.25
N SER A 64 -25.27 -6.42 8.95
CA SER A 64 -26.44 -7.08 8.39
C SER A 64 -26.12 -8.50 7.95
N ASP A 65 -26.90 -9.47 8.44
CA ASP A 65 -26.87 -10.88 8.01
C ASP A 65 -27.39 -11.10 6.56
N ASP A 66 -27.53 -10.06 5.73
CA ASP A 66 -28.20 -10.14 4.41
C ASP A 66 -27.22 -10.40 3.25
N TYR A 67 -26.22 -11.24 3.48
CA TYR A 67 -25.32 -11.74 2.44
C TYR A 67 -25.51 -13.24 2.20
#